data_AF-A0A6A5KNE5-F1
#
_entry.id   AF-A0A6A5KNE5-F1
#
_cell.length_a   1.000
_cell.length_b   1.000
_cell.length_c   1.000
_cell.angle_alpha   90.00
_cell.angle_beta   90.00
_cell.angle_gamma   90.00
#
_symmetry.space_group_name_H-M   'P 1'
#
loop_
_entity.id
_entity.type
_entity.pdbx_description
1 polymer ?
#
loop_
_entity_poly.entity_id
_entity_poly.type
_entity_poly.pdbx_seq_one_letter_code
_entity_poly.pdbx_strand_id
1 'polypeptide(L)'
;MPLEMIIEICNQHGDKTEIINMRRTNAAFFRAGEIAYGKAVACNRTVFPTSASISAFHALLDYWPWLSRHVRDVTLVGEGLRAHPFGSDWGWENVEHEEGVRFTDADYEIIHYANQEHTNEVALQGAFHVSGGYRAMLVGLFKRLPKLETINVRKLKVGEHIPGWNGPAALRDLSFYHPKLNTNDVYYGEWQYDDLHKRVTEYTDEYGELITEDGAGPQVFFIDDVILAMEAAGIPANINGSLH
;
A
#
# COMPACT_ATOMS: atom_id res chain seq x y z
N MET A 1 16.75 -8.58 36.55
CA MET A 1 15.70 -7.57 36.31
C MET A 1 14.43 -8.31 35.92
N PRO A 2 13.26 -7.99 36.48
CA PRO A 2 11.97 -8.58 36.09
C PRO A 2 11.70 -8.40 34.59
N LEU A 3 11.06 -9.38 33.95
CA LEU A 3 10.81 -9.35 32.50
C LEU A 3 9.92 -8.17 32.11
N GLU A 4 8.97 -7.83 32.99
CA GLU A 4 8.03 -6.72 32.85
C GLU A 4 8.75 -5.38 32.75
N MET A 5 9.82 -5.18 33.54
CA MET A 5 10.63 -3.97 33.48
C MET A 5 11.46 -3.90 32.19
N ILE A 6 11.96 -5.04 31.71
CA ILE A 6 12.71 -5.08 30.44
C ILE A 6 11.76 -4.81 29.26
N ILE A 7 10.54 -5.36 29.29
CA ILE A 7 9.50 -5.06 28.29
C ILE A 7 9.16 -3.58 28.30
N GLU A 8 8.99 -2.97 29.47
CA GLU A 8 8.72 -1.55 29.60
C GLU A 8 9.85 -0.69 29.01
N ILE A 9 11.11 -1.02 29.31
CA ILE A 9 12.28 -0.38 28.70
C ILE A 9 12.22 -0.54 27.17
N CYS A 10 12.04 -1.75 26.65
CA CYS A 10 11.97 -1.98 25.21
C CYS A 10 10.79 -1.28 24.53
N ASN A 11 9.66 -1.09 25.22
CA ASN A 11 8.49 -0.37 24.68
C ASN A 11 8.71 1.16 24.67
N GLN A 12 9.55 1.69 25.57
CA GLN A 12 9.93 3.11 25.59
C GLN A 12 10.91 3.47 24.46
N HIS A 13 11.62 2.49 23.92
CA HIS A 13 12.42 2.66 22.71
C HIS A 13 11.54 2.59 21.47
N GLY A 14 11.39 3.72 20.77
CA GLY A 14 10.58 3.81 19.55
C GLY A 14 11.26 3.28 18.28
N ASP A 15 12.59 3.12 18.30
CA ASP A 15 13.35 2.65 17.13
C ASP A 15 13.46 1.12 17.11
N LYS A 16 12.98 0.53 16.02
CA LYS A 16 13.06 -0.92 15.72
C LYS A 16 14.51 -1.40 15.72
N THR A 17 15.46 -0.57 15.30
CA THR A 17 16.89 -0.89 15.24
C THR A 17 17.48 -1.05 16.63
N GLU A 18 17.12 -0.16 17.56
CA GLU A 18 17.52 -0.26 18.96
C GLU A 18 16.98 -1.53 19.62
N ILE A 19 15.71 -1.87 19.37
CA ILE A 19 15.10 -3.12 19.89
C ILE A 19 15.82 -4.35 19.33
N ILE A 20 16.19 -4.38 18.05
CA ILE A 20 16.98 -5.47 17.46
C ILE A 20 18.34 -5.60 18.15
N ASN A 21 19.02 -4.49 18.40
CA ASN A 21 20.32 -4.50 19.08
C ASN A 21 20.19 -5.00 20.52
N MET A 22 19.16 -4.57 21.26
CA MET A 22 18.87 -5.06 22.61
C MET A 22 18.63 -6.57 22.65
N ARG A 23 17.91 -7.13 21.66
CA ARG A 23 17.64 -8.57 21.56
C ARG A 23 18.91 -9.43 21.46
N ARG A 24 20.03 -8.85 21.02
CA ARG A 24 21.33 -9.55 20.88
C ARG A 24 22.13 -9.60 22.18
N THR A 25 21.73 -8.86 23.22
CA THR A 25 22.51 -8.71 24.45
C THR A 25 22.47 -9.96 25.33
N ASN A 26 21.28 -10.51 25.61
CA ASN A 26 21.11 -11.76 26.35
C ASN A 26 19.70 -12.36 26.16
N ALA A 27 19.48 -13.57 26.67
CA ALA A 27 18.22 -14.31 26.51
C ALA A 27 16.98 -13.62 27.11
N ALA A 28 17.13 -12.82 28.17
CA ALA A 28 16.01 -12.09 28.78
C ALA A 28 15.58 -10.90 27.91
N PHE A 29 16.54 -10.12 27.40
CA PHE A 29 16.29 -9.06 26.42
C PHE A 29 15.83 -9.61 25.08
N PHE A 30 16.27 -10.80 24.67
CA PHE A 30 15.76 -11.46 23.48
C PHE A 30 14.25 -11.68 23.59
N ARG A 31 13.78 -12.29 24.69
CA ARG A 31 12.35 -12.60 24.92
C ARG A 31 11.51 -11.33 25.10
N ALA A 32 11.97 -10.38 25.93
CA ALA A 32 11.26 -9.12 26.14
C ALA A 32 11.21 -8.27 24.86
N GLY A 33 12.35 -8.16 24.17
CA GLY A 33 12.50 -7.42 22.93
C GLY A 33 11.73 -8.05 21.78
N GLU A 34 11.50 -9.36 21.76
CA GLU A 34 10.63 -10.01 20.77
C GLU A 34 9.18 -9.54 20.88
N ILE A 35 8.66 -9.39 22.11
CA ILE A 35 7.30 -8.88 22.34
C ILE A 35 7.19 -7.41 21.90
N ALA A 36 8.13 -6.56 22.32
CA ALA A 36 8.15 -5.15 21.95
C ALA A 36 8.33 -4.98 20.44
N TYR A 37 9.28 -5.69 19.84
CA TYR A 37 9.53 -5.68 18.40
C TYR A 37 8.31 -6.14 17.60
N GLY A 38 7.71 -7.26 17.98
CA GLY A 38 6.52 -7.80 17.33
C GLY A 38 5.39 -6.78 17.28
N LYS A 39 5.12 -6.10 18.41
CA LYS A 39 4.12 -5.01 18.45
C LYS A 39 4.53 -3.84 17.56
N ALA A 40 5.79 -3.41 17.60
CA ALA A 40 6.30 -2.31 16.79
C ALA A 40 6.24 -2.56 15.27
N VAL A 41 6.28 -3.83 14.82
CA VAL A 41 6.19 -4.18 13.39
C VAL A 41 4.77 -4.49 12.91
N ALA A 42 3.85 -4.78 13.83
CA ALA A 42 2.46 -5.16 13.51
C ALA A 42 1.46 -4.04 13.77
N CYS A 43 1.61 -3.27 14.86
CA CYS A 43 0.76 -2.10 15.14
C CYS A 43 1.15 -0.94 14.21
N ASN A 44 0.16 -0.18 13.76
CA ASN A 44 0.25 0.88 12.76
C ASN A 44 1.01 0.49 11.48
N ARG A 45 0.95 -0.80 11.11
CA ARG A 45 1.60 -1.27 9.89
C ARG A 45 0.91 -0.65 8.69
N THR A 46 1.69 -0.04 7.80
CA THR A 46 1.22 0.33 6.46
C THR A 46 1.15 -0.93 5.59
N VAL A 47 -0.02 -1.19 5.03
CA VAL A 47 -0.30 -2.27 4.10
C VAL A 47 -0.66 -1.64 2.76
N PHE A 48 0.19 -1.88 1.78
CA PHE A 48 -0.06 -1.52 0.38
C PHE A 48 -1.06 -2.49 -0.25
N PRO A 49 -1.81 -2.06 -1.27
CA PRO A 49 -2.86 -2.87 -1.88
C PRO A 49 -2.28 -3.84 -2.92
N THR A 50 -1.29 -4.62 -2.52
CA THR A 50 -0.70 -5.67 -3.35
C THR A 50 -0.85 -7.01 -2.65
N SER A 51 -1.02 -8.09 -3.43
CA SER A 51 -1.09 -9.44 -2.87
C SER A 51 0.12 -9.75 -1.99
N ALA A 52 1.32 -9.32 -2.41
CA ALA A 52 2.56 -9.49 -1.66
C ALA A 52 2.54 -8.78 -0.29
N SER A 53 2.06 -7.53 -0.25
CA SER A 53 2.00 -6.73 0.99
C SER A 53 1.04 -7.34 2.03
N ILE A 54 -0.16 -7.75 1.60
CA ILE A 54 -1.14 -8.37 2.51
C ILE A 54 -0.67 -9.77 2.93
N SER A 55 -0.11 -10.56 2.00
CA SER A 55 0.47 -11.87 2.30
C SER A 55 1.61 -11.77 3.31
N ALA A 56 2.48 -10.76 3.19
CA ALA A 56 3.56 -10.52 4.14
C ALA A 56 3.02 -10.22 5.55
N PHE A 57 1.88 -9.54 5.66
CA PHE A 57 1.25 -9.32 6.95
C PHE A 57 0.60 -10.59 7.51
N HIS A 58 -0.06 -11.39 6.66
CA HIS A 58 -0.53 -12.72 7.06
C HIS A 58 0.60 -13.60 7.60
N ALA A 59 1.72 -13.65 6.89
CA ALA A 59 2.91 -14.42 7.26
C ALA A 59 3.51 -13.93 8.59
N LEU A 60 3.52 -12.62 8.83
CA LEU A 60 3.93 -12.06 10.12
C LEU A 60 3.03 -12.55 11.27
N LEU A 61 1.71 -12.58 11.05
CA LEU A 61 0.76 -13.09 12.04
C LEU A 61 0.84 -14.61 12.21
N ASP A 62 1.25 -15.36 11.18
CA ASP A 62 1.49 -16.81 11.28
C ASP A 62 2.77 -17.11 12.05
N TYR A 63 3.81 -16.32 11.82
CA TYR A 63 5.09 -16.45 12.53
C TYR A 63 4.95 -16.11 14.02
N TRP A 64 4.16 -15.09 14.36
CA TRP A 64 3.87 -14.70 15.74
C TRP A 64 2.35 -14.64 16.01
N PRO A 65 1.69 -15.80 16.26
CA PRO A 65 0.25 -15.87 16.42
C PRO A 65 -0.32 -14.99 17.53
N TRP A 66 0.47 -14.72 18.57
CA TRP A 66 0.05 -13.86 19.69
C TRP A 66 -0.19 -12.41 19.27
N LEU A 67 0.44 -11.93 18.18
CA LEU A 67 0.27 -10.55 17.68
C LEU A 67 -1.16 -10.23 17.23
N SER A 68 -1.90 -11.23 16.73
CA SER A 68 -3.32 -11.10 16.35
C SER A 68 -4.16 -10.36 17.40
N ARG A 69 -3.89 -10.61 18.68
CA ARG A 69 -4.63 -10.05 19.82
C ARG A 69 -4.11 -8.69 20.29
N HIS A 70 -3.09 -8.15 19.65
CA HIS A 70 -2.43 -6.89 20.03
C HIS A 70 -2.51 -5.81 18.96
N VAL A 71 -2.71 -6.17 17.70
CA VAL A 71 -2.94 -5.19 16.64
C VAL A 71 -4.30 -4.53 16.88
N ARG A 72 -4.27 -3.22 17.16
CA ARG A 72 -5.47 -2.38 17.32
C ARG A 72 -5.70 -1.48 16.12
N ASP A 73 -4.66 -1.24 15.35
CA ASP A 73 -4.66 -0.29 14.26
C ASP A 73 -3.82 -0.79 13.09
N VAL A 74 -4.34 -0.56 11.88
CA VAL A 74 -3.67 -0.85 10.62
C VAL A 74 -3.85 0.35 9.70
N THR A 75 -2.82 0.67 8.92
CA THR A 75 -2.89 1.70 7.88
C THR A 75 -2.97 1.03 6.52
N LEU A 76 -4.02 1.28 5.76
CA LEU A 76 -4.19 0.84 4.38
C LEU A 76 -3.88 1.98 3.42
N VAL A 77 -3.13 1.70 2.36
CA VAL A 77 -2.92 2.64 1.26
C VAL A 77 -4.00 2.42 0.21
N GLY A 78 -4.75 3.47 -0.10
CA GLY A 78 -5.91 3.45 -1.00
C GLY A 78 -5.57 3.56 -2.49
N GLU A 79 -4.30 3.72 -2.83
CA GLU A 79 -3.83 3.87 -4.20
C GLU A 79 -3.05 2.62 -4.63
N GLY A 80 -3.44 2.08 -5.77
CA GLY A 80 -2.80 0.96 -6.45
C GLY A 80 -1.98 1.43 -7.66
N LEU A 81 -1.43 0.46 -8.40
CA LEU A 81 -0.89 0.74 -9.73
C LEU A 81 -2.05 1.04 -10.67
N ARG A 82 -2.06 2.25 -11.23
CA ARG A 82 -3.10 2.68 -12.17
C ARG A 82 -2.69 2.30 -13.58
N ALA A 83 -3.57 1.75 -14.40
CA ALA A 83 -3.28 1.61 -15.83
C ALA A 83 -2.97 3.00 -16.41
N HIS A 84 -1.94 3.11 -17.26
CA HIS A 84 -1.65 4.38 -17.92
C HIS A 84 -2.90 4.82 -18.68
N PRO A 85 -3.55 5.95 -18.32
CA PRO A 85 -4.57 6.51 -19.19
C PRO A 85 -3.91 6.82 -20.53
N PHE A 86 -4.63 6.64 -21.64
CA PHE A 86 -4.19 7.17 -22.92
C PHE A 86 -3.86 8.65 -22.73
N GLY A 87 -2.60 9.05 -22.99
CA GLY A 87 -2.08 10.37 -22.61
C GLY A 87 -1.11 10.39 -21.40
N SER A 88 -0.40 9.29 -21.11
CA SER A 88 0.66 9.22 -20.08
C SER A 88 1.73 10.32 -20.17
N ASP A 89 1.84 10.97 -21.33
CA ASP A 89 2.72 12.10 -21.58
C ASP A 89 2.41 13.27 -20.63
N TRP A 90 1.14 13.50 -20.25
CA TRP A 90 0.76 14.60 -19.35
C TRP A 90 1.30 14.45 -17.94
N GLY A 91 1.37 13.20 -17.43
CA GLY A 91 1.93 12.96 -16.10
C GLY A 91 3.42 13.30 -16.04
N TRP A 92 4.16 12.92 -17.09
CA TRP A 92 5.58 13.22 -17.22
C TRP A 92 5.86 14.67 -17.60
N GLU A 93 5.00 15.31 -18.40
CA GLU A 93 5.03 16.75 -18.68
C GLU A 93 4.81 17.58 -17.41
N ASN A 94 3.88 17.16 -16.54
CA ASN A 94 3.68 17.80 -15.24
C ASN A 94 4.93 17.66 -14.36
N VAL A 95 5.57 16.49 -14.35
CA VAL A 95 6.84 16.31 -13.63
C VAL A 95 7.94 17.21 -14.19
N GLU A 96 8.05 17.33 -15.52
CA GLU A 96 9.01 18.24 -16.17
C GLU A 96 8.76 19.70 -15.76
N HIS A 97 7.50 20.12 -15.73
CA HIS A 97 7.08 21.45 -15.33
C HIS A 97 7.33 21.75 -13.84
N GLU A 98 6.91 20.84 -12.95
CA GLU A 98 7.03 20.99 -11.50
C GLU A 98 8.48 21.00 -11.04
N GLU A 99 9.33 20.15 -11.62
CA GLU A 99 10.75 20.10 -11.32
C GLU A 99 11.55 21.20 -12.04
N GLY A 100 10.94 21.89 -13.01
CA GLY A 100 11.57 22.96 -13.77
C GLY A 100 12.76 22.47 -14.61
N VAL A 101 12.68 21.23 -15.09
CA VAL A 101 13.74 20.56 -15.85
C VAL A 101 13.35 20.42 -17.32
N ARG A 102 14.27 19.90 -18.13
CA ARG A 102 13.95 19.34 -19.43
C ARG A 102 14.54 17.96 -19.53
N PHE A 103 13.75 16.98 -19.93
CA PHE A 103 14.23 15.60 -20.02
C PHE A 103 15.28 15.47 -21.13
N THR A 104 16.37 14.78 -20.80
CA THR A 104 17.40 14.40 -21.77
C THR A 104 17.00 13.10 -22.48
N ASP A 105 17.66 12.77 -23.59
CA ASP A 105 17.46 11.49 -24.28
C ASP A 105 17.69 10.29 -23.33
N ALA A 106 18.65 10.40 -22.41
CA ALA A 106 18.91 9.37 -21.40
C ALA A 106 17.77 9.25 -20.38
N ASP A 107 17.16 10.38 -19.98
CA ASP A 107 15.99 10.37 -19.08
C ASP A 107 14.79 9.69 -19.77
N TYR A 108 14.58 9.93 -21.07
CA TYR A 108 13.53 9.26 -21.84
C TYR A 108 13.70 7.75 -21.89
N GLU A 109 14.93 7.24 -22.03
CA GLU A 109 15.19 5.79 -21.98
C GLU A 109 14.82 5.19 -20.61
N ILE A 110 15.17 5.88 -19.52
CA ILE A 110 14.84 5.45 -18.15
C ILE A 110 13.32 5.48 -17.92
N ILE A 111 12.66 6.56 -18.35
CA ILE A 111 11.20 6.71 -18.27
C ILE A 111 10.51 5.60 -19.06
N HIS A 112 10.96 5.33 -20.28
CA HIS A 112 10.38 4.28 -21.12
C HIS A 112 10.51 2.91 -20.47
N TYR A 113 11.69 2.59 -19.92
CA TYR A 113 11.90 1.36 -19.18
C TYR A 113 10.98 1.26 -17.95
N ALA A 114 10.89 2.32 -17.15
CA ALA A 114 10.03 2.34 -15.97
C ALA A 114 8.55 2.19 -16.34
N ASN A 115 8.08 2.83 -17.42
CA ASN A 115 6.70 2.68 -17.92
C ASN A 115 6.43 1.25 -18.43
N GLN A 116 7.41 0.59 -19.05
CA GLN A 116 7.29 -0.80 -19.45
C GLN A 116 7.14 -1.74 -18.24
N GLU A 117 8.01 -1.58 -17.23
CA GLU A 117 7.93 -2.36 -15.99
C GLU A 117 6.60 -2.12 -15.26
N HIS A 118 6.12 -0.87 -15.25
CA HIS A 118 4.82 -0.51 -14.69
C HIS A 118 3.69 -1.23 -15.43
N THR A 119 3.68 -1.18 -16.76
CA THR A 119 2.64 -1.82 -17.60
C THR A 119 2.59 -3.33 -17.33
N ASN A 120 3.74 -3.98 -17.22
CA ASN A 120 3.84 -5.40 -16.87
C ASN A 120 3.23 -5.68 -15.49
N GLU A 121 3.56 -4.87 -14.48
CA GLU A 121 3.05 -5.06 -13.13
C GLU A 121 1.55 -4.75 -13.02
N VAL A 122 1.04 -3.72 -13.71
CA VAL A 122 -0.39 -3.43 -13.80
C VAL A 122 -1.14 -4.63 -14.37
N ALA A 123 -0.61 -5.28 -15.41
CA ALA A 123 -1.22 -6.48 -15.97
C ALA A 123 -1.26 -7.64 -14.97
N LEU A 124 -0.22 -7.79 -14.14
CA LEU A 124 -0.14 -8.82 -13.09
C LEU A 124 -1.07 -8.55 -11.90
N GLN A 125 -1.09 -7.31 -11.40
CA GLN A 125 -1.89 -6.93 -10.23
C GLN A 125 -3.34 -6.59 -10.59
N GLY A 126 -3.64 -6.23 -11.84
CA GLY A 126 -4.98 -5.78 -12.25
C GLY A 126 -6.05 -6.81 -11.91
N ALA A 127 -5.77 -8.10 -12.17
CA ALA A 127 -6.67 -9.19 -11.80
C ALA A 127 -6.93 -9.27 -10.29
N PHE A 128 -5.93 -8.96 -9.45
CA PHE A 128 -6.05 -9.02 -7.99
C PHE A 128 -7.05 -8.00 -7.45
N HIS A 129 -7.07 -6.78 -7.99
CA HIS A 129 -8.03 -5.75 -7.62
C HIS A 129 -9.41 -6.05 -8.20
N VAL A 130 -9.51 -6.26 -9.51
CA VAL A 130 -10.82 -6.35 -10.17
C VAL A 130 -11.57 -7.65 -9.90
N SER A 131 -10.89 -8.75 -9.57
CA SER A 131 -11.56 -10.04 -9.27
C SER A 131 -12.11 -10.15 -7.84
N GLY A 132 -11.88 -9.15 -6.98
CA GLY A 132 -12.19 -9.21 -5.56
C GLY A 132 -11.15 -9.97 -4.72
N GLY A 133 -9.98 -10.28 -5.29
CA GLY A 133 -8.87 -10.90 -4.58
C GLY A 133 -8.39 -10.02 -3.41
N TYR A 134 -8.31 -8.70 -3.63
CA TYR A 134 -8.00 -7.73 -2.58
C TYR A 134 -8.97 -7.82 -1.40
N ARG A 135 -10.28 -7.72 -1.67
CA ARG A 135 -11.34 -7.88 -0.67
C ARG A 135 -11.22 -9.20 0.09
N ALA A 136 -11.03 -10.31 -0.62
CA ALA A 136 -10.92 -11.64 0.00
C ALA A 136 -9.72 -11.74 0.96
N MET A 137 -8.57 -11.18 0.58
CA MET A 137 -7.38 -11.12 1.43
C MET A 137 -7.59 -10.21 2.65
N LEU A 138 -8.25 -9.07 2.49
CA LEU A 138 -8.62 -8.21 3.62
C LEU A 138 -9.56 -8.93 4.60
N VAL A 139 -10.58 -9.65 4.11
CA VAL A 139 -11.47 -10.46 4.97
C VAL A 139 -10.65 -11.45 5.79
N GLY A 140 -9.71 -12.15 5.15
CA GLY A 140 -8.80 -13.07 5.81
C GLY A 140 -7.97 -12.37 6.90
N LEU A 141 -7.40 -11.21 6.58
CA LEU A 141 -6.58 -10.44 7.50
C LEU A 141 -7.40 -9.97 8.71
N PHE A 142 -8.54 -9.33 8.46
CA PHE A 142 -9.42 -8.79 9.50
C PHE A 142 -9.96 -9.87 10.45
N LYS A 143 -10.33 -11.04 9.94
CA LYS A 143 -10.72 -12.20 10.78
C LYS A 143 -9.62 -12.62 11.76
N ARG A 144 -8.36 -12.36 11.43
CA ARG A 144 -7.22 -12.66 12.30
C ARG A 144 -6.89 -11.54 13.28
N LEU A 145 -7.56 -10.39 13.23
CA LEU A 145 -7.30 -9.23 14.08
C LEU A 145 -8.52 -8.92 14.97
N PRO A 146 -8.84 -9.78 15.95
CA PRO A 146 -10.07 -9.65 16.75
C PRO A 146 -10.14 -8.41 17.65
N LYS A 147 -9.03 -7.66 17.81
CA LYS A 147 -8.98 -6.41 18.57
C LYS A 147 -8.69 -5.19 17.69
N LEU A 148 -8.87 -5.30 16.38
CA LEU A 148 -8.74 -4.17 15.48
C LEU A 148 -9.83 -3.15 15.81
N GLU A 149 -9.42 -1.95 16.20
CA GLU A 149 -10.27 -0.82 16.59
C GLU A 149 -10.29 0.25 15.51
N THR A 150 -9.21 0.39 14.75
CA THR A 150 -9.05 1.47 13.76
C THR A 150 -8.39 0.99 12.48
N ILE A 151 -8.96 1.38 11.34
CA ILE A 151 -8.36 1.23 10.02
C ILE A 151 -8.10 2.64 9.50
N ASN A 152 -6.82 3.03 9.45
CA ASN A 152 -6.44 4.29 8.85
C ASN A 152 -6.33 4.10 7.33
N VAL A 153 -6.97 4.98 6.56
CA VAL A 153 -6.88 5.00 5.11
C VAL A 153 -6.12 6.25 4.70
N ARG A 154 -5.18 6.11 3.77
CA ARG A 154 -4.44 7.24 3.20
C ARG A 154 -4.04 7.00 1.75
N LYS A 155 -3.77 8.10 1.05
CA LYS A 155 -3.05 8.11 -0.24
C LYS A 155 -1.55 7.85 -0.03
N LEU A 156 -0.83 7.56 -1.10
CA LEU A 156 0.62 7.55 -1.13
C LEU A 156 1.16 8.93 -0.77
N LYS A 157 2.23 8.94 0.01
CA LYS A 157 2.97 10.18 0.28
C LYS A 157 3.75 10.56 -0.97
N VAL A 158 4.12 11.84 -1.07
CA VAL A 158 5.01 12.32 -2.13
C VAL A 158 6.32 11.54 -2.13
N GLY A 159 6.68 10.97 -3.27
CA GLY A 159 7.89 10.13 -3.44
C GLY A 159 7.78 8.74 -2.82
N GLU A 160 6.61 8.34 -2.30
CA GLU A 160 6.37 6.98 -1.82
C GLU A 160 5.97 6.08 -2.99
N HIS A 161 6.62 4.94 -3.12
CA HIS A 161 6.30 3.97 -4.15
C HIS A 161 5.72 2.69 -3.54
N ILE A 162 4.74 2.10 -4.23
CA ILE A 162 4.22 0.79 -3.90
C ILE A 162 5.37 -0.24 -4.05
N PRO A 163 5.64 -1.08 -3.04
CA PRO A 163 6.68 -2.09 -3.14
C PRO A 163 6.26 -3.23 -4.06
N GLY A 164 7.22 -3.81 -4.77
CA GLY A 164 7.03 -5.06 -5.52
C GLY A 164 7.29 -4.97 -7.02
N TRP A 165 7.61 -3.79 -7.56
CA TRP A 165 7.89 -3.60 -8.98
C TRP A 165 9.19 -2.81 -9.20
N ASN A 166 9.78 -2.93 -10.39
CA ASN A 166 11.16 -2.50 -10.63
C ASN A 166 11.31 -1.04 -11.06
N GLY A 167 10.25 -0.39 -11.55
CA GLY A 167 10.33 1.00 -12.04
C GLY A 167 10.95 1.99 -11.03
N PRO A 168 10.57 2.01 -9.74
CA PRO A 168 11.12 2.94 -8.76
C PRO A 168 12.63 2.81 -8.54
N ALA A 169 13.22 1.66 -8.85
CA ALA A 169 14.67 1.49 -8.81
C ALA A 169 15.34 2.19 -9.99
N ALA A 170 14.77 2.09 -11.19
CA ALA A 170 15.27 2.74 -12.40
C ALA A 170 15.15 4.27 -12.35
N LEU A 171 14.08 4.80 -11.75
CA LEU A 171 13.88 6.24 -11.60
C LEU A 171 15.02 6.95 -10.86
N ARG A 172 15.83 6.22 -10.09
CA ARG A 172 16.99 6.76 -9.37
C ARG A 172 18.12 7.22 -10.31
N ASP A 173 18.10 6.74 -11.54
CA ASP A 173 19.11 7.07 -12.55
C ASP A 173 18.74 8.31 -13.36
N LEU A 174 17.56 8.90 -13.14
CA LEU A 174 17.15 10.16 -13.77
C LEU A 174 18.11 11.28 -13.38
N SER A 175 18.43 12.14 -14.35
CA SER A 175 19.35 13.27 -14.18
C SER A 175 18.90 14.28 -13.12
N PHE A 176 17.60 14.32 -12.83
CA PHE A 176 16.96 15.21 -11.86
C PHE A 176 16.40 14.46 -10.64
N TYR A 177 16.77 13.19 -10.42
CA TYR A 177 16.23 12.40 -9.33
C TYR A 177 16.50 13.02 -7.95
N HIS A 178 15.47 12.99 -7.09
CA HIS A 178 15.62 13.18 -5.65
C HIS A 178 14.61 12.32 -4.88
N PRO A 179 14.83 12.03 -3.57
CA PRO A 179 13.94 11.15 -2.79
C PRO A 179 12.50 11.64 -2.59
N LYS A 180 12.18 12.86 -3.03
CA LYS A 180 10.85 13.45 -2.95
C LYS A 180 10.23 13.68 -4.33
N LEU A 181 10.83 13.12 -5.39
CA LEU A 181 10.33 13.27 -6.75
C LEU A 181 8.90 12.72 -6.81
N ASN A 182 7.95 13.57 -7.19
CA ASN A 182 6.55 13.20 -7.19
C ASN A 182 6.18 12.52 -8.50
N THR A 183 6.23 11.18 -8.54
CA THR A 183 5.72 10.42 -9.69
C THR A 183 4.38 9.76 -9.40
N ASN A 184 3.64 10.23 -8.38
CA ASN A 184 2.43 9.55 -7.95
C ASN A 184 1.36 9.57 -9.04
N ASP A 185 1.15 10.75 -9.65
CA ASP A 185 0.16 10.93 -10.72
C ASP A 185 0.55 10.26 -12.04
N VAL A 186 1.80 9.82 -12.17
CA VAL A 186 2.27 9.03 -13.31
C VAL A 186 1.82 7.57 -13.17
N TYR A 187 2.03 6.99 -12.00
CA TYR A 187 2.00 5.52 -11.82
C TYR A 187 0.85 5.00 -10.95
N TYR A 188 0.31 5.83 -10.08
CA TYR A 188 -0.59 5.39 -9.04
C TYR A 188 -1.93 6.11 -9.11
N GLY A 189 -2.92 5.49 -8.48
CA GLY A 189 -4.26 6.05 -8.38
C GLY A 189 -5.18 5.09 -7.65
N GLU A 190 -6.37 5.60 -7.31
CA GLU A 190 -7.44 4.74 -6.83
C GLU A 190 -7.85 3.77 -7.95
N TRP A 191 -8.10 2.50 -7.59
CA TRP A 191 -8.72 1.58 -8.53
C TRP A 191 -10.23 1.67 -8.41
N GLN A 192 -10.88 1.51 -9.56
CA GLN A 192 -12.31 1.34 -9.66
C GLN A 192 -12.59 0.20 -10.62
N TYR A 193 -13.68 -0.53 -10.39
CA TYR A 193 -14.15 -1.53 -11.32
C TYR A 193 -15.65 -1.76 -11.17
N ASP A 194 -16.24 -2.22 -12.25
CA ASP A 194 -17.61 -2.70 -12.32
C ASP A 194 -17.75 -4.05 -11.61
N ASP A 195 -18.61 -4.15 -10.61
CA ASP A 195 -18.76 -5.40 -9.85
C ASP A 195 -19.32 -6.56 -10.68
N LEU A 196 -20.09 -6.27 -11.74
CA LEU A 196 -20.66 -7.27 -12.62
C LEU A 196 -19.61 -7.78 -13.63
N HIS A 197 -18.88 -6.87 -14.26
CA HIS A 197 -17.95 -7.18 -15.35
C HIS A 197 -16.50 -7.37 -14.91
N LYS A 198 -16.16 -7.05 -13.66
CA LYS A 198 -14.82 -7.15 -13.09
C LYS A 198 -13.77 -6.41 -13.95
N ARG A 199 -14.14 -5.23 -14.44
CA ARG A 199 -13.30 -4.33 -15.24
C ARG A 199 -13.79 -2.89 -15.10
N VAL A 200 -12.99 -1.92 -15.52
CA VAL A 200 -13.44 -0.54 -15.62
C VAL A 200 -14.48 -0.43 -16.75
N THR A 201 -15.65 0.14 -16.44
CA THR A 201 -16.72 0.45 -17.41
C THR A 201 -17.18 1.91 -17.32
N GLU A 202 -16.74 2.62 -16.28
CA GLU A 202 -16.85 4.08 -16.15
C GLU A 202 -15.45 4.67 -16.01
N TYR A 203 -15.12 5.66 -16.85
CA TYR A 203 -13.81 6.31 -16.83
C TYR A 203 -13.91 7.74 -17.37
N THR A 204 -13.02 8.60 -16.91
CA THR A 204 -12.86 9.95 -17.45
C THR A 204 -11.89 9.91 -18.63
N ASP A 205 -12.29 10.48 -19.77
CA ASP A 205 -11.45 10.58 -20.95
C ASP A 205 -10.38 11.67 -20.84
N GLU A 206 -9.59 11.85 -21.90
CA GLU A 206 -8.53 12.85 -21.96
C GLU A 206 -9.02 14.32 -21.90
N TYR A 207 -10.32 14.57 -22.06
CA TYR A 207 -10.93 15.91 -22.00
C TYR A 207 -11.67 16.18 -20.69
N GLY A 208 -11.68 15.22 -19.76
CA GLY A 208 -12.40 15.34 -18.50
C GLY A 208 -13.87 14.92 -18.58
N GLU A 209 -14.31 14.31 -19.68
CA GLU A 209 -15.68 13.82 -19.85
C GLU A 209 -15.81 12.42 -19.23
N LEU A 210 -16.84 12.21 -18.42
CA LEU A 210 -17.16 10.89 -17.87
C LEU A 210 -17.82 10.04 -18.96
N ILE A 211 -17.14 8.98 -19.37
CA ILE A 211 -17.66 7.96 -20.28
C ILE A 211 -18.16 6.79 -19.45
N THR A 212 -19.42 6.40 -19.69
CA THR A 212 -20.04 5.20 -19.14
C THR A 212 -20.38 4.26 -20.28
N GLU A 213 -19.84 3.04 -20.26
CA GLU A 213 -20.14 2.03 -21.27
C GLU A 213 -21.59 1.54 -21.17
N ASP A 214 -22.20 1.20 -22.32
CA ASP A 214 -23.55 0.64 -22.36
C ASP A 214 -23.65 -0.65 -21.53
N GLY A 215 -24.54 -0.64 -20.54
CA GLY A 215 -24.74 -1.77 -19.63
C GLY A 215 -23.77 -1.83 -18.46
N ALA A 216 -23.03 -0.76 -18.16
CA ALA A 216 -22.22 -0.64 -16.95
C ALA A 216 -23.03 -1.00 -15.68
N GLY A 217 -22.45 -1.86 -14.86
CA GLY A 217 -22.91 -2.20 -13.52
C GLY A 217 -22.40 -1.23 -12.46
N PRO A 218 -22.69 -1.49 -11.17
CA PRO A 218 -22.23 -0.64 -10.07
C PRO A 218 -20.70 -0.58 -10.00
N GLN A 219 -20.15 0.64 -9.93
CA GLN A 219 -18.73 0.84 -9.68
C GLN A 219 -18.39 0.55 -8.21
N VAL A 220 -17.25 -0.09 -8.02
CA VAL A 220 -16.66 -0.42 -6.73
C VAL A 220 -15.31 0.25 -6.64
N PHE A 221 -15.09 0.95 -5.54
CA PHE A 221 -13.84 1.64 -5.22
C PHE A 221 -13.07 0.90 -4.12
N PHE A 222 -11.86 1.37 -3.82
CA PHE A 222 -11.08 0.85 -2.69
C PHE A 222 -11.90 0.80 -1.39
N ILE A 223 -12.61 1.89 -1.10
CA ILE A 223 -13.27 2.04 0.20
C ILE A 223 -14.41 1.04 0.36
N ASP A 224 -15.10 0.72 -0.73
CA ASP A 224 -16.16 -0.29 -0.75
C ASP A 224 -15.59 -1.68 -0.46
N ASP A 225 -14.43 -2.02 -1.04
CA ASP A 225 -13.74 -3.27 -0.72
C ASP A 225 -13.35 -3.37 0.76
N VAL A 226 -12.92 -2.26 1.38
CA VAL A 226 -12.60 -2.23 2.80
C VAL A 226 -13.85 -2.44 3.64
N ILE A 227 -14.93 -1.71 3.36
CA ILE A 227 -16.21 -1.80 4.10
C ILE A 227 -16.77 -3.23 3.99
N LEU A 228 -16.87 -3.77 2.78
CA LEU A 228 -17.37 -5.13 2.54
C LEU A 228 -16.48 -6.18 3.21
N ALA A 229 -15.16 -5.97 3.23
CA ALA A 229 -14.26 -6.86 3.95
C ALA A 229 -14.46 -6.81 5.47
N MET A 230 -14.70 -5.62 6.05
CA MET A 230 -15.01 -5.46 7.47
C MET A 230 -16.31 -6.17 7.85
N GLU A 231 -17.37 -5.97 7.05
CA GLU A 231 -18.66 -6.62 7.24
C GLU A 231 -18.54 -8.14 7.18
N ALA A 232 -17.87 -8.68 6.15
CA ALA A 232 -17.67 -10.11 6.00
C ALA A 232 -16.72 -10.73 7.05
N ALA A 233 -15.85 -9.92 7.66
CA ALA A 233 -15.01 -10.34 8.79
C ALA A 233 -15.72 -10.20 10.15
N GLY A 234 -16.82 -9.44 10.23
CA GLY A 234 -17.55 -9.18 11.46
C GLY A 234 -16.77 -8.30 12.45
N ILE A 235 -15.95 -7.36 11.95
CA ILE A 235 -15.15 -6.48 12.81
C ILE A 235 -15.80 -5.09 12.98
N PRO A 236 -15.91 -4.56 14.21
CA PRO A 236 -16.52 -3.25 14.47
C PRO A 236 -15.50 -2.10 14.45
N ALA A 237 -14.45 -2.20 13.63
CA ALA A 237 -13.40 -1.18 13.58
C ALA A 237 -13.92 0.13 12.97
N ASN A 238 -13.36 1.26 13.39
CA ASN A 238 -13.64 2.56 12.77
C ASN A 238 -12.69 2.82 11.61
N ILE A 239 -13.19 3.38 10.52
CA ILE A 239 -12.35 3.86 9.41
C ILE A 239 -11.99 5.33 9.67
N ASN A 240 -10.69 5.64 9.70
CA ASN A 240 -10.17 7.00 9.81
C ASN A 240 -9.49 7.40 8.50
N GLY A 241 -9.92 8.52 7.92
CA GLY A 241 -9.41 9.02 6.64
C GLY A 241 -10.48 8.99 5.55
N SER A 242 -10.27 9.81 4.52
CA SER A 242 -11.12 9.92 3.33
C SER A 242 -10.21 9.77 2.10
N LEU A 243 -10.67 9.02 1.09
CA LEU A 243 -10.07 9.08 -0.26
C LEU A 243 -10.78 10.07 -1.19
N HIS A 244 -11.88 10.66 -0.74
CA HIS A 244 -12.56 11.78 -1.41
C HIS A 244 -11.81 13.08 -1.17
#